data_AF-A0A934XEW8-F1
#
_entry.id   AF-A0A934XEW8-F1
#
_cell.length_a   1.000
_cell.length_b   1.000
_cell.length_c   1.000
_cell.angle_alpha   90.00
_cell.angle_beta   90.00
_cell.angle_gamma   90.00
#
_symmetry.space_group_name_H-M   'P 1'
#
loop_
_entity.id
_entity.type
_entity.pdbx_description
1 polymer ?
#
loop_
_entity_poly.entity_id
_entity_poly.type
_entity_poly.pdbx_seq_one_letter_code
_entity_poly.pdbx_strand_id
1 'polypeptide(L)' 'MKLLTDLFSTDYGLMSISGIVFMLGMGVFFLRYFKRKIAEDTAAAEAANGK' A
#
# COMPACT_ATOMS: atom_id res chain seq x y z
N MET A 1 26.67 5.96 14.81
CA MET A 1 25.36 5.48 14.31
C MET A 1 24.41 5.32 15.49
N LYS A 2 23.70 6.39 15.88
CA LYS A 2 22.73 6.38 17.00
C LYS A 2 21.29 6.60 16.52
N LEU A 3 21.11 7.28 15.40
CA LEU A 3 19.78 7.64 14.87
C LEU A 3 18.90 6.45 14.49
N LEU A 4 19.46 5.44 13.82
CA LEU A 4 18.68 4.24 13.47
C LEU A 4 18.29 3.48 14.75
N THR A 5 19.21 3.32 15.69
CA THR A 5 18.94 2.67 16.99
C THR A 5 17.91 3.44 17.80
N ASP A 6 18.00 4.77 17.87
CA ASP A 6 17.01 5.61 18.56
C ASP A 6 15.64 5.52 17.87
N LEU A 7 15.59 5.43 16.54
CA LEU A 7 14.34 5.29 15.79
C LEU A 7 13.66 3.93 16.05
N PHE A 8 14.42 2.85 16.24
CA PHE A 8 13.86 1.53 16.53
C PHE A 8 13.72 1.21 18.04
N SER A 9 14.42 1.94 18.91
CA SER A 9 14.49 1.61 20.35
C SER A 9 13.81 2.63 21.26
N THR A 10 13.42 3.80 20.76
CA THR A 10 12.65 4.79 21.53
C THR A 10 11.17 4.72 21.18
N ASP A 11 10.31 5.00 22.17
CA ASP A 11 8.85 4.99 22.00
C ASP A 11 8.38 5.91 20.87
N TYR A 12 9.02 7.08 20.73
CA TYR A 12 8.73 8.05 19.66
C TYR A 12 9.14 7.56 18.27
N GLY A 13 10.26 6.86 18.19
CA GLY A 13 10.73 6.27 16.94
C GLY A 13 9.82 5.14 16.47
N LEU A 14 9.39 4.26 17.39
CA LEU A 14 8.45 3.18 17.10
C LEU A 14 7.09 3.71 16.61
N MET A 15 6.58 4.78 17.24
CA MET A 15 5.33 5.42 16.83
C MET A 15 5.44 6.01 15.42
N SER A 16 6.56 6.65 15.10
CA SER A 16 6.82 7.22 13.77
C SER A 16 6.95 6.13 12.70
N ILE A 17 7.69 5.05 12.98
CA ILE A 17 7.81 3.89 12.09
C ILE A 17 6.45 3.24 11.85
N SER A 18 5.63 3.10 12.89
CA SER A 18 4.30 2.50 12.78
C SER A 18 3.42 3.27 11.80
N GLY A 19 3.45 4.61 11.85
CA GLY A 19 2.75 5.46 10.87
C GLY A 19 3.27 5.28 9.44
N ILE A 20 4.59 5.21 9.26
CA ILE A 20 5.22 4.99 7.94
C ILE A 20 4.82 3.62 7.38
N VAL A 21 4.91 2.56 8.18
CA VAL A 21 4.50 1.20 7.79
C VAL A 21 3.02 1.17 7.45
N PHE A 22 2.17 1.85 8.23
CA PHE A 22 0.74 1.96 7.94
C PHE A 22 0.48 2.66 6.60
N MET A 23 1.12 3.81 6.33
CA MET A 23 0.97 4.52 5.05
C MET A 23 1.41 3.67 3.87
N LEU A 24 2.57 3.00 3.96
CA LEU A 24 3.07 2.12 2.90
C LEU A 24 2.17 0.90 2.71
N GLY A 25 1.70 0.29 3.81
CA GLY A 25 0.76 -0.83 3.77
C GLY A 25 -0.55 -0.46 3.08
N MET A 26 -1.11 0.71 3.40
CA MET A 26 -2.30 1.24 2.73
C MET A 26 -2.03 1.53 1.25
N GLY A 27 -0.86 2.08 0.90
CA GLY A 27 -0.46 2.29 -0.50
C GLY A 27 -0.44 1.00 -1.31
N VAL A 28 0.19 -0.06 -0.79
CA VAL A 28 0.21 -1.38 -1.44
C VAL A 28 -1.19 -1.99 -1.51
N PHE A 29 -1.99 -1.87 -0.46
CA PHE A 29 -3.38 -2.33 -0.43
C PHE A 29 -4.21 -1.68 -1.54
N PHE A 30 -4.14 -0.36 -1.69
CA PHE A 30 -4.86 0.35 -2.74
C PHE A 30 -4.38 -0.05 -4.13
N LEU A 31 -3.07 -0.15 -4.36
CA LEU A 31 -2.55 -0.62 -5.65
C LEU A 31 -3.04 -2.04 -5.98
N ARG A 32 -3.06 -2.94 -5.01
CA ARG A 32 -3.59 -4.31 -5.16
C ARG A 32 -5.08 -4.30 -5.47
N TYR A 33 -5.84 -3.46 -4.77
CA TYR A 33 -7.28 -3.31 -4.93
C TYR A 33 -7.63 -2.77 -6.31
N PHE A 34 -7.02 -1.66 -6.72
CA PHE A 34 -7.24 -1.04 -8.03
C PHE A 34 -6.81 -1.95 -9.17
N LYS A 35 -5.67 -2.65 -9.06
CA LYS A 35 -5.28 -3.65 -10.08
C LYS A 35 -6.33 -4.74 -10.26
N ARG A 36 -6.92 -5.24 -9.15
CA ARG A 36 -7.98 -6.24 -9.23
C ARG A 36 -9.25 -5.67 -9.87
N LYS A 37 -9.63 -4.45 -9.51
CA LYS A 37 -10.82 -3.79 -10.07
C LYS A 37 -10.66 -3.43 -11.54
N ILE A 38 -9.51 -2.92 -11.95
CA ILE A 38 -9.20 -2.65 -13.35
C ILE A 38 -9.23 -3.95 -14.16
N ALA A 39 -8.72 -5.07 -13.64
CA ALA A 39 -8.79 -6.35 -14.35
C ALA A 39 -10.25 -6.83 -14.52
N GLU A 40 -11.10 -6.68 -13.49
CA GLU A 40 -12.54 -6.97 -13.59
C GLU A 40 -13.24 -6.07 -14.62
N ASP A 41 -12.97 -4.76 -14.59
CA ASP A 41 -13.56 -3.78 -15.51
C ASP A 41 -13.07 -3.96 -16.94
N THR A 42 -11.79 -4.33 -17.13
CA THR A 42 -11.21 -4.59 -18.46
C THR A 42 -11.83 -5.84 -19.07
N ALA A 43 -12.02 -6.91 -18.28
CA ALA A 43 -12.70 -8.12 -18.75
C ALA A 43 -14.17 -7.85 -19.10
N ALA A 44 -14.87 -7.02 -18.33
CA ALA A 44 -16.23 -6.60 -18.63
C ALA A 44 -16.29 -5.70 -19.89
N ALA A 45 -15.31 -4.81 -20.08
CA ALA A 45 -15.21 -3.94 -21.24
C ALA A 45 -14.85 -4.74 -22.51
N GLU A 46 -13.95 -5.71 -22.45
CA GLU A 46 -13.63 -6.60 -23.57
C GLU A 46 -14.84 -7.48 -23.97
N ALA A 47 -15.60 -7.97 -22.99
CA ALA A 47 -16.84 -8.69 -23.26
C ALA A 47 -17.94 -7.81 -23.89
N ALA A 48 -17.94 -6.50 -23.60
CA ALA A 48 -18.87 -5.53 -24.17
C ALA A 48 -18.45 -5.02 -25.56
N ASN A 49 -17.14 -4.92 -25.82
CA ASN A 49 -16.57 -4.35 -27.05
C ASN A 49 -16.23 -5.43 -28.12
N GLY A 50 -16.47 -6.71 -27.82
CA GLY A 50 -16.34 -7.84 -28.74
C GLY A 50 -17.59 -8.19 -29.54
N LYS A 51 -18.54 -7.26 -29.69
CA LYS A 51 -19.66 -7.34 -30.65
C LYS A 51 -19.44 -6.35 -31.79
#